data_AF-A0A8C5LAJ9-F1
#
_entry.id   AF-A0A8C5LAJ9-F1
#
_cell.length_a   1.000
_cell.length_b   1.000
_cell.length_c   1.000
_cell.angle_alpha   90.00
_cell.angle_beta   90.00
_cell.angle_gamma   90.00
#
_symmetry.space_group_name_H-M   'P 1'
#
loop_
_entity.id
_entity.type
_entity.pdbx_description
1 polymer ?
#
loop_
_entity_poly.entity_id
_entity_poly.type
_entity_poly.pdbx_seq_one_letter_code
_entity_poly.pdbx_strand_id
1 'polypeptide(L)'
;RTMQLGPGLVVGVALCLVRGQPLLQALGRPFSVLWNIPSARCKAHFGVHLPLNALGIIANHGQRFHGQNISIFYKNQFGLYPYFGPRGTAHNGGIPQAVSLDHHLAKAAHQIRQSLRSSFTGLAVLDWEEWYPLWAGNCGPRRQAYQAASWAWAQQLFPNLDPQEQLRKACAGFERAARALMEDTLKLGQTLRPYGLWGFYRYPACGNGWHNMAANYTGRCHAATLVRNTQLHWLWAASSALFPSIYLPSRLPAVYRQAFVRYRLEEAFRVALAGRAHPLPVLAYARLTHRSSGEFLSQKKCWRLHDYLVATLGPYVVNVTKAAMACS
;
A
#
# COMPACT_ATOMS: atom_id res chain seq x y z
N ARG A 1 17.12 9.80 14.18
CA ARG A 1 15.80 10.21 14.71
C ARG A 1 14.76 9.28 14.10
N THR A 2 14.02 8.58 14.95
CA THR A 2 13.02 7.53 14.66
C THR A 2 11.98 8.00 13.64
N MET A 3 11.83 7.23 12.55
CA MET A 3 10.84 7.49 11.50
C MET A 3 9.48 6.99 12.00
N GLN A 4 8.53 7.92 12.10
CA GLN A 4 7.30 7.79 12.86
C GLN A 4 6.12 7.28 12.02
N LEU A 5 5.36 6.35 12.60
CA LEU A 5 4.20 5.64 12.04
C LEU A 5 2.99 6.55 11.87
N GLY A 6 2.46 6.67 10.65
CA GLY A 6 1.20 7.36 10.38
C GLY A 6 -0.01 6.44 10.55
N PRO A 7 -1.11 6.89 11.20
CA PRO A 7 -2.34 6.09 11.31
C PRO A 7 -3.15 6.16 10.01
N GLY A 8 -3.33 5.01 9.35
CA GLY A 8 -4.21 4.86 8.19
C GLY A 8 -5.45 4.03 8.53
N LEU A 9 -6.62 4.42 8.04
CA LEU A 9 -7.81 3.58 8.01
C LEU A 9 -7.77 2.72 6.72
N VAL A 10 -8.24 1.49 6.71
CA VAL A 10 -8.42 0.72 5.46
C VAL A 10 -9.91 0.58 5.20
N VAL A 11 -10.40 1.19 4.13
CA VAL A 11 -11.78 1.15 3.65
C VAL A 11 -11.82 0.24 2.42
N GLY A 12 -12.31 -0.98 2.57
CA GLY A 12 -12.50 -1.90 1.44
C GLY A 12 -13.86 -1.71 0.80
N VAL A 13 -13.90 -1.21 -0.43
CA VAL A 13 -15.08 -1.27 -1.30
C VAL A 13 -14.88 -2.49 -2.19
N ALA A 14 -15.70 -3.54 -2.07
CA ALA A 14 -15.82 -4.55 -3.12
C ALA A 14 -17.12 -4.29 -3.89
N LEU A 15 -17.00 -4.12 -5.21
CA LEU A 15 -18.14 -4.21 -6.11
C LEU A 15 -18.45 -5.70 -6.29
N CYS A 16 -19.67 -6.10 -5.96
CA CYS A 16 -20.19 -7.44 -6.19
C CYS A 16 -20.19 -7.75 -7.69
N LEU A 17 -19.19 -8.49 -8.16
CA LEU A 17 -19.29 -9.27 -9.39
C LEU A 17 -18.66 -10.65 -9.17
N VAL A 18 -19.56 -11.58 -8.82
CA VAL A 18 -19.58 -13.02 -9.13
C VAL A 18 -18.34 -13.88 -8.78
N ARG A 19 -18.59 -14.75 -7.77
CA ARG A 19 -18.02 -16.09 -7.48
C ARG A 19 -16.59 -16.37 -7.92
N GLY A 20 -15.62 -16.18 -7.03
CA GLY A 20 -14.36 -16.94 -7.11
C GLY A 20 -13.16 -16.28 -6.45
N GLN A 21 -13.13 -16.23 -5.10
CA GLN A 21 -11.90 -16.36 -4.30
C GLN A 21 -12.23 -16.45 -2.79
N PRO A 22 -11.45 -17.22 -1.98
CA PRO A 22 -11.90 -17.73 -0.68
C PRO A 22 -12.13 -16.68 0.42
N LEU A 23 -11.57 -15.46 0.35
CA LEU A 23 -11.70 -14.50 1.45
C LEU A 23 -13.01 -13.69 1.43
N LEU A 24 -13.61 -13.42 0.26
CA LEU A 24 -14.95 -12.80 0.23
C LEU A 24 -16.02 -13.80 0.71
N GLN A 25 -15.78 -15.11 0.56
CA GLN A 25 -16.55 -16.15 1.24
C GLN A 25 -16.18 -16.29 2.73
N ALA A 26 -14.91 -16.10 3.13
CA ALA A 26 -14.48 -16.22 4.54
C ALA A 26 -14.82 -15.00 5.42
N LEU A 27 -14.98 -13.81 4.84
CA LEU A 27 -15.45 -12.60 5.55
C LEU A 27 -16.97 -12.52 5.62
N GLY A 28 -17.70 -13.29 4.80
CA GLY A 28 -19.15 -13.32 4.75
C GLY A 28 -19.81 -11.96 4.48
N ARG A 29 -19.08 -10.99 3.90
CA ARG A 29 -19.56 -9.61 3.68
C ARG A 29 -19.05 -9.00 2.37
N PRO A 30 -19.91 -8.34 1.58
CA PRO A 30 -19.55 -7.66 0.34
C PRO A 30 -18.78 -6.35 0.60
N PHE A 31 -18.86 -5.78 1.81
CA PHE A 31 -18.12 -4.58 2.19
C PHE A 31 -17.56 -4.71 3.60
N SER A 32 -16.27 -4.41 3.76
CA SER A 32 -15.55 -4.57 5.03
C SER A 32 -14.66 -3.37 5.33
N VAL A 33 -14.64 -2.96 6.60
CA VAL A 33 -13.78 -1.88 7.09
C VAL A 33 -12.78 -2.47 8.07
N LEU A 34 -11.49 -2.24 7.82
CA LEU A 34 -10.41 -2.72 8.65
C LEU A 34 -9.68 -1.58 9.35
N TRP A 35 -9.33 -1.83 10.60
CA TRP A 35 -8.66 -0.89 11.46
C TRP A 35 -7.14 -1.07 11.41
N ASN A 36 -6.44 -0.14 10.74
CA ASN A 36 -4.98 -0.14 10.65
C ASN A 36 -4.35 1.07 11.36
N ILE A 37 -4.89 1.42 12.53
CA ILE A 37 -4.42 2.55 13.35
C ILE A 37 -3.74 1.98 14.61
N PRO A 38 -2.50 2.40 14.95
CA PRO A 38 -1.73 1.91 16.09
C PRO A 38 -2.32 2.41 17.42
N SER A 39 -3.48 1.85 17.78
CA SER A 39 -4.36 2.31 18.85
C SER A 39 -4.34 1.43 20.09
N ALA A 40 -3.54 0.35 20.10
CA ALA A 40 -3.36 -0.52 21.27
C ALA A 40 -3.01 0.27 22.55
N ARG A 41 -2.24 1.36 22.43
CA ARG A 41 -1.87 2.23 23.55
C ARG A 41 -3.07 2.92 24.21
N CYS A 42 -4.16 3.18 23.49
CA CYS A 42 -5.34 3.85 24.05
C CYS A 42 -5.92 3.06 25.23
N LYS A 43 -6.11 1.75 25.06
CA LYS A 43 -6.55 0.88 26.16
C LYS A 43 -5.41 0.61 27.14
N ALA A 44 -4.26 0.16 26.65
CA ALA A 44 -3.19 -0.36 27.50
C ALA A 44 -2.57 0.69 28.44
N HIS A 45 -2.54 1.96 28.05
CA HIS A 45 -1.88 3.01 28.81
C HIS A 45 -2.84 4.08 29.36
N PHE A 46 -3.98 4.30 28.71
CA PHE A 46 -4.91 5.37 29.09
C PHE A 46 -6.29 4.90 29.50
N GLY A 47 -6.57 3.58 29.47
CA GLY A 47 -7.90 3.04 29.78
C GLY A 47 -9.01 3.41 28.79
N VAL A 48 -8.66 4.04 27.65
CA VAL A 48 -9.64 4.48 26.64
C VAL A 48 -9.96 3.31 25.72
N HIS A 49 -11.20 2.83 25.80
CA HIS A 49 -11.70 1.74 24.99
C HIS A 49 -12.24 2.27 23.66
N LEU A 50 -11.81 1.71 22.52
CA LEU A 50 -12.38 2.05 21.22
C LEU A 50 -13.38 0.94 20.82
N PRO A 51 -14.68 1.24 20.59
CA PRO A 51 -15.72 0.24 20.40
C PRO A 51 -15.75 -0.35 18.96
N LEU A 52 -14.58 -0.73 18.42
CA LEU A 52 -14.43 -1.12 17.02
C LEU A 52 -15.33 -2.30 16.62
N ASN A 53 -15.36 -3.37 17.43
CA ASN A 53 -16.17 -4.55 17.15
C ASN A 53 -17.68 -4.25 17.17
N ALA A 54 -18.14 -3.44 18.13
CA ALA A 54 -19.53 -3.02 18.21
C ALA A 54 -19.97 -2.19 16.99
N LEU A 55 -19.02 -1.50 16.35
CA LEU A 55 -19.23 -0.71 15.13
C LEU A 55 -19.01 -1.53 13.84
N GLY A 56 -18.77 -2.84 13.94
CA GLY A 56 -18.51 -3.70 12.78
C GLY A 56 -17.17 -3.44 12.09
N ILE A 57 -16.23 -2.77 12.76
CA ILE A 57 -14.88 -2.50 12.26
C ILE A 57 -13.96 -3.65 12.67
N ILE A 58 -13.36 -4.31 11.68
CA ILE A 58 -12.46 -5.44 11.88
C ILE A 58 -11.11 -4.93 12.37
N ALA A 59 -10.67 -5.37 13.55
CA ALA A 59 -9.39 -4.96 14.14
C ALA A 59 -8.58 -6.19 14.57
N ASN A 60 -7.26 -6.08 14.56
CA ASN A 60 -6.40 -7.11 15.15
C ASN A 60 -6.71 -7.30 16.65
N HIS A 61 -6.38 -8.48 17.18
CA HIS A 61 -6.56 -8.77 18.60
C HIS A 61 -5.78 -7.76 19.46
N GLY A 62 -6.44 -7.20 20.48
CA GLY A 62 -5.88 -6.14 21.32
C GLY A 62 -5.53 -4.86 20.56
N GLN A 63 -6.09 -4.64 19.37
CA GLN A 63 -5.80 -3.51 18.49
C GLN A 63 -4.31 -3.38 18.15
N ARG A 64 -3.59 -4.51 18.14
CA ARG A 64 -2.19 -4.57 17.74
C ARG A 64 -2.04 -4.10 16.30
N PHE A 65 -0.94 -3.41 16.03
CA PHE A 65 -0.70 -2.87 14.70
C PHE A 65 -0.37 -3.96 13.67
N HIS A 66 0.28 -5.04 14.10
CA HIS A 66 0.43 -6.28 13.33
C HIS A 66 -0.37 -7.39 14.01
N GLY A 67 -1.13 -8.15 13.23
CA GLY A 67 -1.99 -9.21 13.75
C GLY A 67 -2.70 -10.01 12.68
N GLN A 68 -3.73 -10.74 13.10
CA GLN A 68 -4.40 -11.75 12.30
C GLN A 68 -5.24 -11.21 11.15
N ASN A 69 -5.72 -9.97 11.25
CA ASN A 69 -6.61 -9.35 10.26
C ASN A 69 -5.84 -8.48 9.27
N ILE A 70 -4.85 -7.73 9.75
CA ILE A 70 -3.98 -6.91 8.91
C ILE A 70 -2.59 -6.78 9.51
N SER A 71 -1.57 -6.88 8.67
CA SER A 71 -0.19 -6.59 9.00
C SER A 71 0.44 -5.80 7.86
N ILE A 72 0.88 -4.57 8.14
CA ILE A 72 1.61 -3.73 7.20
C ILE A 72 3.11 -3.80 7.50
N PHE A 73 3.93 -3.82 6.46
CA PHE A 73 5.37 -4.01 6.53
C PHE A 73 6.08 -2.82 5.88
N TYR A 74 6.69 -1.95 6.69
CA TYR A 74 7.39 -0.77 6.20
C TYR A 74 8.76 -1.12 5.61
N LYS A 75 9.29 -0.20 4.78
CA LYS A 75 10.58 -0.29 4.09
C LYS A 75 11.77 -0.82 4.90
N ASN A 76 11.83 -0.58 6.21
CA ASN A 76 12.94 -0.99 7.08
C ASN A 76 12.62 -2.20 7.96
N GLN A 77 11.45 -2.82 7.78
CA GLN A 77 10.95 -3.92 8.60
C GLN A 77 10.77 -5.23 7.81
N PHE A 78 11.01 -5.23 6.50
CA PHE A 78 10.72 -6.38 5.65
C PHE A 78 11.71 -6.56 4.51
N GLY A 79 12.39 -7.72 4.51
CA GLY A 79 13.47 -8.05 3.60
C GLY A 79 14.66 -7.09 3.71
N LEU A 80 15.41 -7.01 2.62
CA LEU A 80 16.48 -6.04 2.37
C LEU A 80 16.04 -5.05 1.30
N TYR A 81 14.95 -4.31 1.53
CA TYR A 81 14.48 -3.32 0.56
C TYR A 81 15.53 -2.20 0.37
N PRO A 82 15.99 -1.91 -0.85
CA PRO A 82 16.99 -0.88 -1.10
C PRO A 82 16.36 0.51 -1.13
N TYR A 83 16.95 1.47 -0.41
CA TYR A 83 16.49 2.87 -0.41
C TYR A 83 17.57 3.85 0.04
N PHE A 84 17.36 5.13 -0.22
CA PHE A 84 18.17 6.23 0.32
C PHE A 84 17.52 6.87 1.55
N GLY A 85 18.29 7.03 2.63
CA GLY A 85 17.87 7.77 3.82
C GLY A 85 17.86 9.29 3.60
N PRO A 86 17.38 10.08 4.59
CA PRO A 86 17.24 11.55 4.46
C PRO A 86 18.52 12.32 4.09
N ARG A 87 19.70 11.74 4.31
CA ARG A 87 21.02 12.31 3.98
C ARG A 87 21.69 11.63 2.78
N GLY A 88 20.93 10.91 1.96
CA GLY A 88 21.47 10.14 0.85
C GLY A 88 22.18 8.84 1.25
N THR A 89 22.14 8.45 2.53
CA THR A 89 22.73 7.18 2.98
C THR A 89 22.06 6.00 2.29
N ALA A 90 22.83 5.22 1.54
CA ALA A 90 22.34 4.03 0.87
C ALA A 90 22.08 2.91 1.89
N HIS A 91 20.87 2.36 1.91
CA HIS A 91 20.52 1.16 2.66
C HIS A 91 20.34 0.00 1.69
N ASN A 92 20.93 -1.15 2.00
CA ASN A 92 20.90 -2.36 1.15
C ASN A 92 21.33 -2.07 -0.30
N GLY A 93 22.40 -1.30 -0.50
CA GLY A 93 22.87 -0.89 -1.83
C GLY A 93 22.13 0.29 -2.47
N GLY A 94 21.03 0.78 -1.85
CA GLY A 94 20.31 1.99 -2.27
C GLY A 94 19.43 1.82 -3.51
N ILE A 95 19.82 0.99 -4.48
CA ILE A 95 19.09 0.71 -5.72
C ILE A 95 18.75 -0.80 -5.87
N PRO A 96 17.68 -1.16 -6.59
CA PRO A 96 17.26 -2.55 -6.82
C PRO A 96 18.35 -3.49 -7.33
N GLN A 97 19.13 -3.07 -8.31
CA GLN A 97 20.15 -3.90 -8.96
C GLN A 97 21.45 -4.07 -8.15
N ALA A 98 21.55 -3.42 -6.98
CA ALA A 98 22.70 -3.51 -6.09
C ALA A 98 22.44 -4.37 -4.84
N VAL A 99 21.22 -4.90 -4.67
CA VAL A 99 20.89 -5.80 -3.54
C VAL A 99 20.91 -7.27 -3.99
N SER A 100 21.44 -8.15 -3.15
CA SER A 100 21.31 -9.60 -3.35
C SER A 100 19.85 -10.03 -3.13
N LEU A 101 19.22 -10.52 -4.20
CA LEU A 101 17.84 -11.02 -4.16
C LEU A 101 17.70 -12.22 -3.20
N ASP A 102 18.66 -13.15 -3.20
CA ASP A 102 18.61 -14.32 -2.33
C ASP A 102 18.66 -13.94 -0.85
N HIS A 103 19.55 -13.02 -0.48
CA HIS A 103 19.62 -12.52 0.90
C HIS A 103 18.35 -11.74 1.27
N HIS A 104 17.78 -10.97 0.33
CA HIS A 104 16.50 -10.30 0.53
C HIS A 104 15.39 -11.30 0.83
N LEU A 105 15.23 -12.33 0.01
CA LEU A 105 14.19 -13.34 0.12
C LEU A 105 14.38 -14.21 1.37
N ALA A 106 15.61 -14.59 1.72
CA ALA A 106 15.92 -15.33 2.95
C ALA A 106 15.50 -14.53 4.19
N LYS A 107 15.83 -13.24 4.24
CA LYS A 107 15.42 -12.35 5.34
C LYS A 107 13.90 -12.16 5.39
N ALA A 108 13.26 -11.94 4.25
CA ALA A 108 11.81 -11.81 4.17
C ALA A 108 11.12 -13.09 4.65
N ALA A 109 11.59 -14.27 4.22
CA ALA A 109 11.04 -15.57 4.65
C ALA A 109 11.13 -15.76 6.16
N HIS A 110 12.25 -15.40 6.78
CA HIS A 110 12.42 -15.44 8.23
C HIS A 110 11.42 -14.51 8.94
N GLN A 111 11.30 -13.27 8.48
CA GLN A 111 10.39 -12.28 9.07
C GLN A 111 8.91 -12.66 8.91
N ILE A 112 8.52 -13.25 7.78
CA ILE A 112 7.17 -13.80 7.57
C ILE A 112 6.89 -14.90 8.59
N ARG A 113 7.83 -15.83 8.77
CA ARG A 113 7.68 -16.95 9.72
C ARG A 113 7.52 -16.49 11.15
N GLN A 114 8.23 -15.43 11.55
CA GLN A 114 8.16 -14.86 12.89
C GLN A 114 6.90 -14.03 13.12
N SER A 115 6.48 -13.25 12.12
CA SER A 115 5.44 -12.22 12.31
C SER A 115 4.03 -12.73 12.05
N LEU A 116 3.87 -13.72 11.17
CA LEU A 116 2.57 -14.23 10.72
C LEU A 116 2.43 -15.70 11.07
N ARG A 117 1.27 -16.11 11.58
CA ARG A 117 0.93 -17.53 11.78
C ARG A 117 0.81 -18.25 10.45
N SER A 118 1.09 -19.56 10.41
CA SER A 118 0.93 -20.38 9.18
C SER A 118 -0.48 -20.32 8.61
N SER A 119 -1.49 -20.23 9.46
CA SER A 119 -2.91 -20.08 9.10
C SER A 119 -3.36 -18.63 8.84
N PHE A 120 -2.44 -17.70 8.61
CA PHE A 120 -2.78 -16.30 8.38
C PHE A 120 -3.65 -16.13 7.12
N THR A 121 -4.82 -15.52 7.31
CA THR A 121 -5.80 -15.22 6.25
C THR A 121 -6.06 -13.72 6.09
N GLY A 122 -5.34 -12.88 6.85
CA GLY A 122 -5.50 -11.43 6.83
C GLY A 122 -4.80 -10.75 5.65
N LEU A 123 -4.73 -9.43 5.72
CA LEU A 123 -4.07 -8.58 4.73
C LEU A 123 -2.59 -8.41 5.07
N ALA A 124 -1.70 -8.79 4.16
CA ALA A 124 -0.26 -8.56 4.26
C ALA A 124 0.15 -7.45 3.29
N VAL A 125 0.37 -6.25 3.82
CA VAL A 125 0.56 -5.04 3.02
C VAL A 125 2.03 -4.61 3.04
N LEU A 126 2.68 -4.56 1.88
CA LEU A 126 4.05 -4.09 1.77
C LEU A 126 4.05 -2.58 1.47
N ASP A 127 4.66 -1.78 2.35
CA ASP A 127 4.69 -0.33 2.26
C ASP A 127 6.08 0.17 1.81
N TRP A 128 6.31 0.03 0.50
CA TRP A 128 7.53 0.43 -0.18
C TRP A 128 7.24 1.64 -1.09
N GLU A 129 7.59 2.83 -0.64
CA GLU A 129 7.24 4.09 -1.33
C GLU A 129 8.42 4.81 -2.01
N GLU A 130 9.64 4.31 -1.81
CA GLU A 130 10.84 5.11 -2.03
C GLU A 130 11.15 5.27 -3.53
N TRP A 131 10.89 4.24 -4.33
CA TRP A 131 11.03 4.25 -5.78
C TRP A 131 9.86 3.53 -6.47
N TYR A 132 9.63 3.87 -7.74
CA TYR A 132 8.68 3.14 -8.60
C TYR A 132 9.41 2.05 -9.39
N PRO A 133 8.79 0.89 -9.64
CA PRO A 133 9.43 -0.21 -10.37
C PRO A 133 9.71 0.09 -11.84
N LEU A 134 8.99 1.05 -12.44
CA LEU A 134 9.29 1.55 -13.78
C LEU A 134 10.18 2.79 -13.68
N TRP A 135 11.23 2.83 -14.49
CA TRP A 135 12.23 3.89 -14.57
C TRP A 135 11.58 5.27 -14.74
N ALA A 136 10.62 5.37 -15.66
CA ALA A 136 9.90 6.61 -15.97
C ALA A 136 9.15 7.20 -14.77
N GLY A 137 8.81 6.40 -13.75
CA GLY A 137 8.19 6.88 -12.52
C GLY A 137 9.13 7.65 -11.61
N ASN A 138 10.44 7.54 -11.81
CA ASN A 138 11.47 8.08 -10.91
C ASN A 138 12.07 9.43 -11.36
N CYS A 139 11.60 10.02 -12.47
CA CYS A 139 12.13 11.26 -13.07
C CYS A 139 11.80 12.56 -12.30
N GLY A 140 11.53 12.51 -10.99
CA GLY A 140 11.20 13.68 -10.17
C GLY A 140 12.27 14.00 -9.13
N PRO A 141 12.29 15.23 -8.58
CA PRO A 141 13.37 15.69 -7.67
C PRO A 141 13.50 14.83 -6.41
N ARG A 142 12.41 14.18 -5.96
CA ARG A 142 12.44 13.27 -4.80
C ARG A 142 13.12 11.93 -5.06
N ARG A 143 13.28 11.53 -6.33
CA ARG A 143 13.72 10.19 -6.73
C ARG A 143 14.85 10.19 -7.77
N GLN A 144 15.33 11.37 -8.14
CA GLN A 144 16.49 11.53 -9.04
C GLN A 144 17.73 10.79 -8.54
N ALA A 145 17.90 10.65 -7.22
CA ALA A 145 18.98 9.87 -6.62
C ALA A 145 19.02 8.41 -7.10
N TYR A 146 17.88 7.77 -7.35
CA TYR A 146 17.82 6.39 -7.86
C TYR A 146 18.34 6.30 -9.31
N GLN A 147 18.05 7.31 -10.12
CA GLN A 147 18.54 7.37 -11.50
C GLN A 147 20.04 7.64 -11.53
N ALA A 148 20.52 8.60 -10.75
CA ALA A 148 21.93 8.92 -10.64
C ALA A 148 22.76 7.73 -10.11
N ALA A 149 22.30 7.07 -9.04
CA ALA A 149 22.98 5.90 -8.51
C ALA A 149 22.96 4.70 -9.46
N SER A 150 21.86 4.49 -10.19
CA SER A 150 21.77 3.45 -11.22
C SER A 150 22.72 3.70 -12.38
N TRP A 151 22.91 4.97 -12.77
CA TRP A 151 23.86 5.33 -13.80
C TRP A 151 25.31 5.17 -13.33
N ALA A 152 25.64 5.60 -12.11
CA ALA A 152 26.96 5.37 -11.52
C ALA A 152 27.29 3.88 -11.41
N TRP A 153 26.32 3.05 -11.02
CA TRP A 153 26.44 1.59 -11.03
C TRP A 153 26.75 1.04 -12.44
N ALA A 154 26.09 1.57 -13.47
CA ALA A 154 26.34 1.14 -14.85
C ALA A 154 27.71 1.60 -15.36
N GLN A 155 28.18 2.79 -14.99
CA GLN A 155 29.54 3.27 -15.32
C GLN A 155 30.62 2.36 -14.72
N GLN A 156 30.41 1.90 -13.48
CA GLN A 156 31.35 1.00 -12.80
C GLN A 156 31.36 -0.41 -13.41
N LEU A 157 30.20 -0.98 -13.74
CA LEU A 157 30.13 -2.34 -14.29
C LEU A 157 30.37 -2.44 -15.78
N PHE A 158 30.16 -1.36 -16.53
CA PHE A 158 30.29 -1.31 -17.98
C PHE A 158 31.16 -0.13 -18.43
N PRO A 159 32.42 -0.04 -17.97
CA PRO A 159 33.28 1.13 -18.21
C PRO A 159 33.63 1.33 -19.69
N ASN A 160 33.57 0.26 -20.49
CA ASN A 160 33.93 0.28 -21.91
C ASN A 160 32.78 0.65 -22.84
N LEU A 161 31.54 0.76 -22.33
CA LEU A 161 30.39 1.16 -23.13
C LEU A 161 30.28 2.69 -23.18
N ASP A 162 29.70 3.23 -24.24
CA ASP A 162 29.44 4.65 -24.32
C ASP A 162 28.37 5.10 -23.30
N PRO A 163 28.27 6.41 -22.99
CA PRO A 163 27.33 6.91 -21.98
C PRO A 163 25.86 6.59 -22.24
N GLN A 164 25.42 6.52 -23.50
CA GLN A 164 24.04 6.21 -23.86
C GLN A 164 23.73 4.73 -23.63
N GLU A 165 24.66 3.85 -23.97
CA GLU A 165 24.56 2.43 -23.66
C GLU A 165 24.60 2.15 -22.15
N GLN A 166 25.47 2.83 -21.41
CA GLN A 166 25.48 2.77 -19.93
C GLN A 166 24.13 3.18 -19.34
N LEU A 167 23.52 4.26 -19.85
CA LEU A 167 22.19 4.69 -19.40
C LEU A 167 21.11 3.63 -19.73
N ARG A 168 21.18 2.98 -20.88
CA ARG A 168 20.29 1.85 -21.21
C ARG A 168 20.50 0.68 -20.26
N LYS A 169 21.74 0.34 -19.89
CA LYS A 169 22.05 -0.70 -18.89
C LYS A 169 21.53 -0.32 -17.50
N ALA A 170 21.65 0.94 -17.09
CA ALA A 170 21.12 1.45 -15.83
C ALA A 170 19.59 1.30 -15.77
N CYS A 171 18.88 1.74 -16.82
CA CYS A 171 17.43 1.65 -16.93
C CYS A 171 16.96 0.19 -16.89
N ALA A 172 17.50 -0.66 -17.77
CA ALA A 172 17.12 -2.06 -17.86
C ALA A 172 17.49 -2.86 -16.59
N GLY A 173 18.64 -2.58 -15.99
CA GLY A 173 19.07 -3.19 -14.74
C GLY A 173 18.15 -2.83 -13.58
N PHE A 174 17.80 -1.55 -13.46
CA PHE A 174 16.87 -1.06 -12.44
C PHE A 174 15.50 -1.73 -12.55
N GLU A 175 14.85 -1.68 -13.73
CA GLU A 175 13.50 -2.22 -13.88
C GLU A 175 13.46 -3.75 -13.70
N ARG A 176 14.47 -4.46 -14.21
CA ARG A 176 14.57 -5.92 -14.04
C ARG A 176 14.69 -6.29 -12.56
N ALA A 177 15.60 -5.64 -11.84
CA ALA A 177 15.82 -5.93 -10.43
C ALA A 177 14.65 -5.46 -9.54
N ALA A 178 14.03 -4.32 -9.87
CA ALA A 178 12.83 -3.83 -9.18
C ALA A 178 11.66 -4.81 -9.33
N ARG A 179 11.45 -5.34 -10.55
CA ARG A 179 10.47 -6.39 -10.81
C ARG A 179 10.77 -7.63 -9.99
N ALA A 180 11.99 -8.17 -10.06
CA ALA A 180 12.36 -9.38 -9.32
C ALA A 180 12.13 -9.22 -7.81
N LEU A 181 12.59 -8.11 -7.22
CA LEU A 181 12.37 -7.82 -5.80
C LEU A 181 10.88 -7.78 -5.44
N MET A 182 10.06 -7.05 -6.20
CA MET A 182 8.64 -6.90 -5.85
C MET A 182 7.84 -8.18 -6.13
N GLU A 183 8.05 -8.80 -7.28
CA GLU A 183 7.33 -9.98 -7.74
C GLU A 183 7.65 -11.20 -6.88
N ASP A 184 8.93 -11.49 -6.66
CA ASP A 184 9.35 -12.69 -5.93
C ASP A 184 9.06 -12.59 -4.44
N THR A 185 9.04 -11.36 -3.89
CA THR A 185 8.60 -11.13 -2.51
C THR A 185 7.12 -11.44 -2.32
N LEU A 186 6.25 -11.05 -3.27
CA LEU A 186 4.83 -11.39 -3.22
C LEU A 186 4.60 -12.90 -3.39
N LYS A 187 5.33 -13.54 -4.30
CA LYS A 187 5.28 -15.00 -4.50
C LYS A 187 5.71 -15.73 -3.24
N LEU A 188 6.84 -15.35 -2.64
CA LEU A 188 7.33 -15.91 -1.38
C LEU A 188 6.29 -15.76 -0.25
N GLY A 189 5.68 -14.58 -0.12
CA GLY A 189 4.61 -14.32 0.83
C GLY A 189 3.45 -15.30 0.68
N GLN A 190 2.99 -15.51 -0.55
CA GLN A 190 1.91 -16.46 -0.87
C GLN A 190 2.32 -17.92 -0.71
N THR A 191 3.55 -18.30 -1.04
CA THR A 191 4.05 -19.66 -0.77
C THR A 191 4.05 -19.97 0.72
N LEU A 192 4.48 -19.02 1.55
CA LEU A 192 4.56 -19.21 3.00
C LEU A 192 3.21 -19.04 3.69
N ARG A 193 2.33 -18.16 3.20
CA ARG A 193 1.02 -17.82 3.75
C ARG A 193 -0.03 -17.81 2.62
N PRO A 194 -0.44 -19.00 2.13
CA PRO A 194 -1.24 -19.12 0.90
C PRO A 194 -2.65 -18.54 1.00
N TYR A 195 -3.17 -18.38 2.21
CA TYR A 195 -4.48 -17.77 2.45
C TYR A 195 -4.40 -16.28 2.78
N GLY A 196 -3.19 -15.73 2.94
CA GLY A 196 -2.97 -14.31 3.18
C GLY A 196 -3.15 -13.49 1.90
N LEU A 197 -3.68 -12.28 2.03
CA LEU A 197 -3.86 -11.35 0.92
C LEU A 197 -2.70 -10.37 0.83
N TRP A 198 -1.80 -10.62 -0.11
CA TRP A 198 -0.55 -9.91 -0.35
C TRP A 198 -0.67 -8.86 -1.45
N GLY A 199 -0.06 -7.70 -1.22
CA GLY A 199 -0.01 -6.61 -2.18
C GLY A 199 0.76 -5.41 -1.65
N PHE A 200 1.07 -4.48 -2.55
CA PHE A 200 1.77 -3.25 -2.20
C PHE A 200 0.80 -2.10 -1.92
N TYR A 201 1.07 -1.37 -0.84
CA TYR A 201 0.38 -0.11 -0.55
C TYR A 201 0.56 0.89 -1.69
N ARG A 202 -0.49 1.67 -1.98
CA ARG A 202 -0.61 2.68 -3.06
C ARG A 202 -0.72 2.15 -4.48
N TYR A 203 -0.77 0.83 -4.67
CA TYR A 203 -0.92 0.26 -6.00
C TYR A 203 -2.36 -0.24 -6.27
N PRO A 204 -2.91 0.06 -7.46
CA PRO A 204 -2.34 0.92 -8.50
C PRO A 204 -2.37 2.41 -8.15
N ALA A 205 -1.49 3.18 -8.81
CA ALA A 205 -1.51 4.64 -8.73
C ALA A 205 -2.45 5.23 -9.78
N CYS A 206 -3.01 6.41 -9.54
CA CYS A 206 -3.86 7.12 -10.51
C CYS A 206 -3.19 8.39 -11.07
N GLY A 207 -2.27 8.99 -10.31
CA GLY A 207 -1.62 10.24 -10.67
C GLY A 207 -2.50 11.49 -10.56
N ASN A 208 -3.78 11.38 -10.20
CA ASN A 208 -4.73 12.50 -10.09
C ASN A 208 -4.51 13.43 -8.87
N GLY A 209 -3.25 13.71 -8.51
CA GLY A 209 -2.90 14.60 -7.40
C GLY A 209 -3.39 16.04 -7.61
N TRP A 210 -3.66 16.74 -6.50
CA TRP A 210 -4.04 18.15 -6.53
C TRP A 210 -2.81 19.05 -6.39
N HIS A 211 -2.62 19.97 -7.34
CA HIS A 211 -1.46 20.86 -7.42
C HIS A 211 -1.82 22.36 -7.52
N ASN A 212 -2.95 22.78 -6.93
CA ASN A 212 -3.41 24.18 -6.81
C ASN A 212 -3.62 24.98 -8.12
N MET A 213 -3.61 24.33 -9.29
CA MET A 213 -3.89 24.95 -10.59
C MET A 213 -5.16 24.34 -11.17
N ALA A 214 -6.29 25.05 -11.10
CA ALA A 214 -7.60 24.42 -11.26
C ALA A 214 -8.59 25.21 -12.11
N ALA A 215 -8.26 25.41 -13.38
CA ALA A 215 -9.31 25.57 -14.39
C ALA A 215 -9.88 24.20 -14.83
N ASN A 216 -9.03 23.17 -14.96
CA ASN A 216 -9.37 21.92 -15.67
C ASN A 216 -9.23 20.63 -14.83
N TYR A 217 -9.32 20.71 -13.50
CA TYR A 217 -9.18 19.51 -12.66
C TYR A 217 -10.45 18.64 -12.72
N THR A 218 -10.33 17.43 -13.28
CA THR A 218 -11.45 16.48 -13.43
C THR A 218 -11.42 15.33 -12.41
N GLY A 219 -10.32 15.18 -11.68
CA GLY A 219 -10.07 14.01 -10.84
C GLY A 219 -9.67 12.75 -11.61
N ARG A 220 -9.67 12.73 -12.95
CA ARG A 220 -9.27 11.57 -13.76
C ARG A 220 -7.81 11.19 -13.55
N CYS A 221 -7.52 9.90 -13.68
CA CYS A 221 -6.14 9.44 -13.71
C CYS A 221 -5.40 9.98 -14.94
N HIS A 222 -4.12 10.32 -14.78
CA HIS A 222 -3.30 10.72 -15.93
C HIS A 222 -3.13 9.54 -16.89
N ALA A 223 -3.29 9.78 -18.20
CA ALA A 223 -3.16 8.75 -19.23
C ALA A 223 -1.82 8.00 -19.16
N ALA A 224 -0.71 8.73 -18.94
CA ALA A 224 0.62 8.11 -18.77
C ALA A 224 0.69 7.17 -17.55
N THR A 225 -0.09 7.44 -16.49
CA THR A 225 -0.19 6.54 -15.34
C THR A 225 -0.96 5.27 -15.67
N LEU A 226 -2.06 5.39 -16.44
CA LEU A 226 -2.83 4.22 -16.90
C LEU A 226 -1.96 3.29 -17.77
N VAL A 227 -1.18 3.87 -18.69
CA VAL A 227 -0.22 3.11 -19.53
C VAL A 227 0.82 2.39 -18.67
N ARG A 228 1.41 3.08 -17.68
CA ARG A 228 2.34 2.46 -16.72
C ARG A 228 1.69 1.32 -15.93
N ASN A 229 0.46 1.50 -15.46
CA ASN A 229 -0.24 0.44 -14.75
C ASN A 229 -0.52 -0.77 -15.65
N THR A 230 -0.78 -0.58 -16.94
CA THR A 230 -0.89 -1.69 -17.89
C THR A 230 0.45 -2.43 -18.05
N GLN A 231 1.59 -1.72 -18.08
CA GLN A 231 2.91 -2.35 -18.11
C GLN A 231 3.22 -3.16 -16.84
N LEU A 232 2.65 -2.76 -15.70
CA LEU A 232 2.76 -3.46 -14.41
C LEU A 232 1.86 -4.71 -14.28
N HIS A 233 1.40 -5.30 -15.39
CA HIS A 233 0.60 -6.53 -15.37
C HIS A 233 1.20 -7.65 -14.50
N TRP A 234 2.53 -7.79 -14.48
CA TRP A 234 3.25 -8.76 -13.65
C TRP A 234 3.02 -8.53 -12.15
N LEU A 235 2.87 -7.28 -11.71
CA LEU A 235 2.61 -6.93 -10.32
C LEU A 235 1.19 -7.35 -9.91
N TRP A 236 0.22 -7.12 -10.79
CA TRP A 236 -1.16 -7.54 -10.58
C TRP A 236 -1.27 -9.06 -10.57
N ALA A 237 -0.60 -9.74 -11.50
CA ALA A 237 -0.57 -11.20 -11.58
C ALA A 237 0.03 -11.82 -10.29
N ALA A 238 1.09 -11.24 -9.75
CA ALA A 238 1.71 -11.69 -8.52
C ALA A 238 0.98 -11.26 -7.24
N SER A 239 0.02 -10.35 -7.31
CA SER A 239 -0.75 -9.89 -6.13
C SER A 239 -1.96 -10.80 -5.85
N SER A 240 -2.38 -10.83 -4.58
CA SER A 240 -3.64 -11.44 -4.14
C SER A 240 -4.64 -10.44 -3.57
N ALA A 241 -4.23 -9.17 -3.38
CA ALA A 241 -5.12 -8.03 -3.17
C ALA A 241 -4.49 -6.72 -3.68
N LEU A 242 -5.32 -5.70 -3.92
CA LEU A 242 -4.88 -4.36 -4.28
C LEU A 242 -5.14 -3.37 -3.16
N PHE A 243 -4.19 -2.46 -2.92
CA PHE A 243 -4.24 -1.52 -1.80
C PHE A 243 -4.07 -0.06 -2.27
N PRO A 244 -4.97 0.48 -3.10
CA PRO A 244 -4.87 1.86 -3.57
C PRO A 244 -5.02 2.84 -2.39
N SER A 245 -4.26 3.93 -2.40
CA SER A 245 -4.47 5.01 -1.43
C SER A 245 -5.47 6.02 -1.98
N ILE A 246 -6.52 6.30 -1.22
CA ILE A 246 -7.56 7.31 -1.51
C ILE A 246 -7.48 8.51 -0.56
N TYR A 247 -6.27 8.78 -0.04
CA TYR A 247 -6.03 9.88 0.87
C TYR A 247 -6.31 11.22 0.19
N LEU A 248 -7.33 11.93 0.67
CA LEU A 248 -7.69 13.24 0.13
C LEU A 248 -6.52 14.23 0.28
N PRO A 249 -6.01 14.83 -0.81
CA PRO A 249 -4.97 15.85 -0.75
C PRO A 249 -5.36 17.01 0.17
N SER A 250 -4.37 17.63 0.80
CA SER A 250 -4.60 18.85 1.56
C SER A 250 -5.14 19.94 0.63
N ARG A 251 -6.18 20.66 1.07
CA ARG A 251 -6.84 21.74 0.30
C ARG A 251 -7.57 21.31 -0.98
N LEU A 252 -7.81 20.01 -1.21
CA LEU A 252 -8.69 19.58 -2.30
C LEU A 252 -10.12 20.12 -2.06
N PRO A 253 -10.67 20.95 -2.98
CA PRO A 253 -12.03 21.47 -2.88
C PRO A 253 -13.06 20.35 -2.77
N ALA A 254 -14.13 20.57 -1.98
CA ALA A 254 -15.15 19.56 -1.71
C ALA A 254 -15.76 18.97 -3.00
N VAL A 255 -16.01 19.83 -4.00
CA VAL A 255 -16.56 19.48 -5.31
C VAL A 255 -15.76 18.38 -6.04
N TYR A 256 -14.45 18.26 -5.76
CA TYR A 256 -13.58 17.31 -6.43
C TYR A 256 -13.27 16.05 -5.63
N ARG A 257 -13.67 15.97 -4.35
CA ARG A 257 -13.30 14.85 -3.46
C ARG A 257 -13.86 13.52 -3.93
N GLN A 258 -15.12 13.51 -4.37
CA GLN A 258 -15.75 12.30 -4.88
C GLN A 258 -15.08 11.82 -6.17
N ALA A 259 -14.86 12.72 -7.14
CA ALA A 259 -14.17 12.39 -8.39
C ALA A 259 -12.74 11.86 -8.14
N PHE A 260 -12.00 12.48 -7.23
CA PHE A 260 -10.65 12.03 -6.85
C PHE A 260 -10.64 10.59 -6.34
N VAL A 261 -11.56 10.23 -5.44
CA VAL A 261 -11.67 8.87 -4.90
C VAL A 261 -12.17 7.90 -5.96
N ARG A 262 -13.23 8.27 -6.70
CA ARG A 262 -13.86 7.47 -7.74
C ARG A 262 -12.84 6.96 -8.75
N TYR A 263 -12.06 7.85 -9.38
CA TYR A 263 -11.12 7.43 -10.42
C TYR A 263 -9.96 6.58 -9.91
N ARG A 264 -9.59 6.70 -8.63
CA ARG A 264 -8.58 5.82 -8.01
C ARG A 264 -9.13 4.41 -7.79
N LEU A 265 -10.41 4.30 -7.43
CA LEU A 265 -11.08 3.00 -7.30
C LEU A 265 -11.37 2.38 -8.66
N GLU A 266 -11.84 3.15 -9.64
CA GLU A 266 -12.05 2.66 -11.02
C GLU A 266 -10.76 2.09 -11.61
N GLU A 267 -9.62 2.75 -11.41
CA GLU A 267 -8.34 2.21 -11.86
C GLU A 267 -7.91 0.94 -11.11
N ALA A 268 -8.18 0.87 -9.81
CA ALA A 268 -7.97 -0.35 -9.03
C ALA A 268 -8.81 -1.52 -9.55
N PHE A 269 -10.08 -1.31 -9.83
CA PHE A 269 -10.95 -2.34 -10.40
C PHE A 269 -10.55 -2.71 -11.84
N ARG A 270 -10.12 -1.75 -12.65
CA ARG A 270 -9.63 -2.01 -14.02
C ARG A 270 -8.46 -3.00 -14.00
N VAL A 271 -7.45 -2.78 -13.15
CA VAL A 271 -6.30 -3.68 -13.08
C VAL A 271 -6.60 -4.96 -12.27
N ALA A 272 -7.58 -4.94 -11.36
CA ALA A 272 -8.02 -6.13 -10.64
C ALA A 272 -8.59 -7.22 -11.57
N LEU A 273 -9.19 -6.81 -12.69
CA LEU A 273 -9.77 -7.68 -13.71
C LEU A 273 -8.79 -8.06 -14.83
N ALA A 274 -7.60 -7.43 -14.88
CA ALA A 274 -6.68 -7.60 -16.00
C ALA A 274 -6.17 -9.05 -16.08
N GLY A 275 -6.64 -9.79 -17.10
CA GLY A 275 -6.23 -11.17 -17.37
C GLY A 275 -6.78 -12.21 -16.39
N ARG A 276 -7.90 -11.93 -15.71
CA ARG A 276 -8.48 -12.82 -14.68
C ARG A 276 -9.98 -13.06 -14.91
N ALA A 277 -10.43 -14.27 -14.61
CA ALA A 277 -11.86 -14.61 -14.57
C ALA A 277 -12.57 -13.97 -13.36
N HIS A 278 -11.85 -13.80 -12.24
CA HIS A 278 -12.35 -13.16 -11.02
C HIS A 278 -11.47 -11.99 -10.60
N PRO A 279 -12.06 -10.85 -10.20
CA PRO A 279 -11.30 -9.68 -9.79
C PRO A 279 -10.51 -9.93 -8.51
N LEU A 280 -9.33 -9.34 -8.43
CA LEU A 280 -8.63 -9.18 -7.16
C LEU A 280 -9.49 -8.36 -6.16
N PRO A 281 -9.49 -8.72 -4.86
CA PRO A 281 -10.10 -7.89 -3.84
C PRO A 281 -9.37 -6.53 -3.74
N VAL A 282 -10.15 -5.45 -3.73
CA VAL A 282 -9.65 -4.06 -3.64
C VAL A 282 -9.94 -3.51 -2.25
N LEU A 283 -8.88 -3.18 -1.51
CA LEU A 283 -8.96 -2.63 -0.16
C LEU A 283 -8.27 -1.26 -0.09
N ALA A 284 -9.05 -0.20 -0.23
CA ALA A 284 -8.50 1.14 -0.35
C ALA A 284 -8.06 1.70 1.01
N TYR A 285 -6.86 2.25 1.07
CA TYR A 285 -6.40 2.97 2.25
C TYR A 285 -7.03 4.36 2.30
N ALA A 286 -7.77 4.64 3.37
CA ALA A 286 -8.30 5.96 3.72
C ALA A 286 -7.57 6.52 4.96
N ARG A 287 -7.74 7.81 5.25
CA ARG A 287 -7.14 8.42 6.43
C ARG A 287 -8.16 9.29 7.14
N LEU A 288 -8.11 9.29 8.47
CA LEU A 288 -8.98 10.12 9.28
C LEU A 288 -8.49 11.57 9.38
N THR A 289 -7.23 11.84 9.02
CA THR A 289 -6.60 13.15 9.15
C THR A 289 -5.85 13.55 7.88
N HIS A 290 -5.77 14.86 7.60
CA HIS A 290 -5.07 15.37 6.41
C HIS A 290 -3.53 15.37 6.53
N ARG A 291 -2.98 15.21 7.74
CA ARG A 291 -1.53 15.17 7.98
C ARG A 291 -1.21 14.07 9.01
N SER A 292 -0.17 13.30 8.74
CA SER A 292 0.45 12.47 9.78
C SER A 292 1.14 13.40 10.75
N SER A 293 0.80 13.34 12.04
CA SER A 293 1.52 14.10 13.07
C SER A 293 2.87 13.45 13.42
N GLY A 294 3.11 12.20 13.02
CA GLY A 294 4.23 11.37 13.51
C GLY A 294 4.17 11.04 15.01
N GLU A 295 3.42 11.81 15.78
CA GLU A 295 3.20 11.56 17.20
C GLU A 295 2.32 10.34 17.46
N PHE A 296 2.71 9.56 18.47
CA PHE A 296 1.85 8.56 19.08
C PHE A 296 0.52 9.17 19.55
N LEU A 297 -0.53 8.35 19.64
CA LEU A 297 -1.80 8.76 20.20
C LEU A 297 -1.62 9.09 21.69
N SER A 298 -1.86 10.35 22.06
CA SER A 298 -1.98 10.78 23.46
C SER A 298 -3.37 10.45 24.00
N GLN A 299 -3.56 10.53 25.33
CA GLN A 299 -4.87 10.33 25.96
C GLN A 299 -5.96 11.20 25.32
N LYS A 300 -5.69 12.49 25.10
CA LYS A 300 -6.61 13.42 24.43
C LYS A 300 -6.94 12.98 23.00
N LYS A 301 -5.94 12.49 22.24
CA LYS A 301 -6.18 11.96 20.89
C LYS A 301 -6.98 10.65 20.91
N CYS A 302 -6.77 9.80 21.91
CA CYS A 302 -7.57 8.58 22.10
C CYS A 302 -9.04 8.90 22.39
N TRP A 303 -9.33 9.86 23.27
CA TRP A 303 -10.71 10.31 23.51
C TRP A 303 -11.35 10.93 22.26
N ARG A 304 -10.65 11.83 21.57
CA ARG A 304 -11.15 12.37 20.29
C ARG A 304 -11.43 11.29 19.26
N LEU A 305 -10.60 10.25 19.20
CA LEU A 305 -10.78 9.11 18.30
C LEU A 305 -11.98 8.26 18.70
N HIS A 306 -12.17 8.03 20.01
CA HIS A 306 -13.37 7.38 20.55
C HIS A 306 -14.64 8.15 20.16
N ASP A 307 -14.67 9.45 20.42
CA ASP A 307 -15.86 10.27 20.17
C ASP A 307 -16.18 10.34 18.69
N TYR A 308 -15.16 10.48 17.83
CA TYR A 308 -15.33 10.42 16.38
C TYR A 308 -15.82 9.04 15.89
N LEU A 309 -15.35 7.95 16.49
CA LEU A 309 -15.83 6.61 16.17
C LEU A 309 -17.31 6.43 16.52
N VAL A 310 -17.73 6.89 17.69
CA VAL A 310 -19.12 6.73 18.14
C VAL A 310 -20.06 7.70 17.41
N ALA A 311 -19.69 8.97 17.30
CA ALA A 311 -20.58 10.02 16.80
C ALA A 311 -20.61 10.15 15.27
N THR A 312 -19.55 9.71 14.56
CA THR A 312 -19.42 9.96 13.13
C THR A 312 -19.11 8.68 12.36
N LEU A 313 -17.92 8.12 12.51
CA LEU A 313 -17.46 7.04 11.64
C LEU A 313 -18.27 5.75 11.81
N GLY A 314 -18.57 5.36 13.04
CA GLY A 314 -19.32 4.15 13.38
C GLY A 314 -20.68 4.07 12.69
N PRO A 315 -21.56 5.09 12.84
CA PRO A 315 -22.83 5.17 12.11
C PRO A 315 -22.67 5.01 10.60
N TYR A 316 -21.68 5.66 9.97
CA TYR A 316 -21.42 5.52 8.54
C TYR A 316 -21.00 4.10 8.17
N VAL A 317 -20.08 3.48 8.93
CA VAL A 317 -19.62 2.10 8.69
C VAL A 317 -20.77 1.11 8.78
N VAL A 318 -21.58 1.20 9.84
CA VAL A 318 -22.74 0.33 10.04
C VAL A 318 -23.73 0.50 8.88
N ASN A 319 -24.02 1.73 8.48
CA ASN A 319 -24.95 2.01 7.39
C ASN A 319 -24.46 1.41 6.06
N VAL A 320 -23.23 1.73 5.64
CA VAL A 320 -22.71 1.25 4.34
C VAL A 320 -22.53 -0.27 4.31
N THR A 321 -22.08 -0.89 5.41
CA THR A 321 -21.95 -2.35 5.47
C THR A 321 -23.32 -3.04 5.40
N LYS A 322 -24.33 -2.51 6.11
CA LYS A 322 -25.70 -3.06 6.04
C LYS A 322 -26.32 -2.87 4.66
N ALA A 323 -26.17 -1.69 4.06
CA ALA A 323 -26.66 -1.43 2.71
C ALA A 323 -26.01 -2.35 1.68
N ALA A 324 -24.70 -2.58 1.78
CA ALA A 324 -24.00 -3.50 0.89
C ALA A 324 -24.49 -4.96 1.06
N MET A 325 -24.71 -5.41 2.29
CA MET A 325 -25.29 -6.74 2.57
C MET A 325 -26.70 -6.91 2.04
N ALA A 326 -27.57 -5.89 2.18
CA ALA A 326 -28.95 -5.97 1.71
C ALA A 326 -29.05 -5.97 0.18
N CYS A 327 -28.04 -5.42 -0.52
CA CYS A 327 -27.99 -5.36 -1.97
C CYS A 327 -27.38 -6.61 -2.63
N SER A 328 -26.63 -7.44 -1.88
CA SER A 328 -25.91 -8.60 -2.40
C SER A 328 -26.77 -9.86 -2.46
#